data_AF-A0A932DET6-F1
#
_entry.id   AF-A0A932DET6-F1
#
_cell.length_a   1.000
_cell.length_b   1.000
_cell.length_c   1.000
_cell.angle_alpha   90.00
_cell.angle_beta   90.00
_cell.angle_gamma   90.00
#
_symmetry.space_group_name_H-M   'P 1'
#
loop_
_entity.id
_entity.type
_entity.pdbx_description
1 polymer ?
#
loop_
_entity_poly.entity_id
_entity_poly.type
_entity_poly.pdbx_seq_one_letter_code
_entity_poly.pdbx_strand_id
1 'polypeptide(L)'
;MLNYRYQICYEETNLRALAPRFSLVLPTGDERRGLGEDTLGYQWNVPFSTAMGDSWFLHLNAGLTYLPEAASARERDLLHYHLGASTILAATRNVHFLVEWIGVWQEGPHPTRRLRHEFAALVSPGVRTAWSVGDSAQLVLGLGVPIGLTRSAPDVGVFLYLSFEHESRKNRS
;
A
#
# COMPACT_ATOMS: atom_id res chain seq x y z
N MET A 1 12.01 -7.61 6.80
CA MET A 1 12.09 -6.19 6.43
C MET A 1 12.17 -5.35 7.69
N LEU A 2 13.13 -4.44 7.79
CA LEU A 2 13.18 -3.45 8.87
C LEU A 2 12.54 -2.15 8.37
N ASN A 3 11.71 -1.50 9.20
CA ASN A 3 10.93 -0.33 8.81
C ASN A 3 11.18 0.82 9.78
N TYR A 4 11.48 1.99 9.26
CA TYR A 4 11.59 3.25 10.00
C TYR A 4 10.63 4.27 9.39
N ARG A 5 9.73 4.83 10.22
CA ARG A 5 8.74 5.83 9.80
C ARG A 5 8.95 7.10 10.60
N TYR A 6 9.07 8.22 9.90
CA TYR A 6 9.19 9.54 10.48
C TYR A 6 7.95 10.37 10.14
N GLN A 7 7.21 10.84 11.15
CA GLN A 7 6.03 11.68 10.94
C GLN A 7 6.46 13.15 10.90
N ILE A 8 6.52 13.73 9.70
CA ILE A 8 6.98 15.11 9.49
C ILE A 8 5.90 16.10 9.91
N CYS A 9 4.65 15.84 9.50
CA CYS A 9 3.54 16.71 9.84
C CYS A 9 2.34 15.90 10.28
N TYR A 10 1.62 16.48 11.23
CA TYR A 10 0.29 16.08 11.62
C TYR A 10 -0.47 17.33 12.05
N GLU A 11 -1.56 17.62 11.36
CA GLU A 11 -2.46 18.72 11.64
C GLU A 11 -3.83 18.14 11.98
N GLU A 12 -4.32 18.40 13.18
CA GLU A 12 -5.56 17.79 13.70
C GLU A 12 -6.79 18.36 13.00
N THR A 13 -6.77 19.64 12.65
CA THR A 13 -7.92 20.38 12.10
C THR A 13 -8.45 19.77 10.81
N ASN A 14 -7.56 19.32 9.94
CA ASN A 14 -7.89 18.72 8.65
C ASN A 14 -7.33 17.30 8.50
N LEU A 15 -6.92 16.68 9.63
CA LEU A 15 -6.33 15.34 9.68
C LEU A 15 -5.20 15.14 8.65
N ARG A 16 -4.44 16.21 8.38
CA ARG A 16 -3.36 16.17 7.39
C ARG A 16 -2.14 15.53 8.00
N ALA A 17 -1.62 14.49 7.36
CA ALA A 17 -0.42 13.80 7.81
C ALA A 17 0.53 13.55 6.64
N LEU A 18 1.83 13.65 6.92
CA LEU A 18 2.90 13.24 6.01
C LEU A 18 3.92 12.43 6.82
N ALA A 19 4.08 11.16 6.47
CA ALA A 19 4.89 10.25 7.27
C ALA A 19 5.85 9.42 6.43
N PRO A 20 6.94 10.02 5.89
CA PRO A 20 7.91 9.27 5.09
C PRO A 20 8.43 8.05 5.83
N ARG A 21 8.57 6.96 5.07
CA ARG A 21 9.04 5.68 5.55
C ARG A 21 10.23 5.25 4.72
N PHE A 22 11.25 4.79 5.42
CA PHE A 22 12.37 4.08 4.85
C PHE A 22 12.39 2.66 5.39
N SER A 23 12.65 1.69 4.52
CA SER A 23 12.66 0.28 4.88
C SER A 23 13.84 -0.44 4.23
N LEU A 24 14.44 -1.36 4.97
CA LEU A 24 15.45 -2.29 4.48
C LEU A 24 14.80 -3.64 4.18
N VAL A 25 14.92 -4.08 2.93
CA VAL A 25 14.52 -5.41 2.46
C VAL A 25 15.70 -6.34 2.69
N LEU A 26 15.55 -7.28 3.61
CA LEU A 26 16.64 -8.20 3.96
C LEU A 26 16.62 -9.41 3.00
N PRO A 27 17.79 -9.95 2.63
CA PRO A 27 17.92 -11.14 1.79
C PRO A 27 17.62 -12.42 2.59
N THR A 28 16.42 -12.51 3.15
CA THR A 28 15.97 -13.68 3.94
C THR A 28 15.03 -14.57 3.14
N GLY A 29 14.69 -14.18 1.90
CA GLY A 29 13.84 -14.95 1.00
C GLY A 29 14.64 -16.01 0.24
N ASP A 30 14.02 -17.15 -0.06
CA ASP A 30 14.62 -18.21 -0.87
C ASP A 30 14.53 -17.85 -2.36
N GLU A 31 15.67 -17.47 -2.94
CA GLU A 31 15.83 -17.11 -4.35
C GLU A 31 15.43 -18.26 -5.29
N ARG A 32 15.77 -19.51 -4.94
CA ARG A 32 15.50 -20.70 -5.79
C ARG A 32 14.01 -20.95 -5.96
N ARG A 33 13.19 -20.39 -5.08
CA ARG A 33 11.73 -20.46 -5.10
C ARG A 33 11.08 -19.18 -5.63
N GLY A 34 11.87 -18.18 -6.04
CA GLY A 34 11.38 -16.87 -6.47
C GLY A 34 10.78 -16.05 -5.34
N LEU A 35 11.15 -16.33 -4.08
CA LEU A 35 10.62 -15.65 -2.88
C LEU A 35 11.50 -14.51 -2.38
N GLY A 36 12.58 -14.20 -3.11
CA GLY A 36 13.53 -13.13 -2.80
C GLY A 36 14.53 -12.93 -3.93
N GLU A 37 15.25 -11.81 -3.88
CA GLU A 37 16.22 -11.38 -4.90
C GLU A 37 17.68 -11.63 -4.48
N ASP A 38 17.88 -12.37 -3.38
CA ASP A 38 19.17 -12.62 -2.69
C ASP A 38 20.04 -11.36 -2.44
N THR A 39 19.38 -10.21 -2.31
CA THR A 39 20.06 -8.92 -2.14
C THR A 39 19.43 -8.07 -1.05
N LEU A 40 20.22 -7.16 -0.49
CA LEU A 40 19.77 -6.12 0.42
C LEU A 40 19.09 -5.01 -0.38
N GLY A 41 17.77 -4.90 -0.27
CA GLY A 41 17.01 -3.85 -0.92
C GLY A 41 16.71 -2.65 -0.02
N TYR A 42 16.39 -1.54 -0.66
CA TYR A 42 16.03 -0.28 -0.03
C TYR A 42 14.67 0.16 -0.54
N GLN A 43 13.78 0.54 0.37
CA GLN A 43 12.45 1.01 0.00
C GLN A 43 12.14 2.34 0.68
N TRP A 44 11.64 3.29 -0.11
CA TRP A 44 11.14 4.58 0.36
C TRP A 44 9.64 4.66 0.07
N ASN A 45 8.88 5.22 1.00
CA ASN A 45 7.48 5.56 0.82
C ASN A 45 7.20 6.94 1.40
N VAL A 46 6.32 7.69 0.76
CA VAL A 46 5.89 9.01 1.20
C VAL A 46 4.36 9.00 1.25
N PRO A 47 3.77 8.46 2.33
CA PRO A 47 2.34 8.50 2.54
C PRO A 47 1.93 9.91 2.99
N PHE A 48 0.89 10.42 2.34
CA PHE A 48 0.21 11.65 2.66
C PHE A 48 -1.27 11.36 2.86
N SER A 49 -1.90 12.01 3.83
CA SER A 49 -3.35 11.95 4.01
C SER A 49 -3.89 13.31 4.41
N THR A 50 -5.16 13.59 4.08
CA THR A 50 -5.88 14.78 4.54
C THR A 50 -7.38 14.53 4.47
N ALA A 51 -8.14 15.07 5.41
CA ALA A 51 -9.57 15.26 5.26
C ALA A 51 -9.84 16.50 4.39
N MET A 52 -10.95 16.45 3.65
CA MET A 52 -11.46 17.52 2.81
C MET A 52 -12.93 17.75 3.14
N GLY A 53 -13.21 18.75 3.99
CA GLY A 53 -14.54 18.91 4.59
C GLY A 53 -14.88 17.77 5.55
N ASP A 54 -16.17 17.51 5.74
CA ASP A 54 -16.64 16.66 6.85
C ASP A 54 -16.71 15.16 6.53
N SER A 55 -16.62 14.79 5.24
CA SER A 55 -16.91 13.41 4.81
C SER A 55 -15.93 12.84 3.80
N TRP A 56 -15.00 13.64 3.27
CA TRP A 56 -14.03 13.17 2.30
C TRP A 56 -12.65 13.04 2.92
N PHE A 57 -11.97 11.95 2.62
CA PHE A 57 -10.59 11.70 3.01
C PHE A 57 -9.79 11.31 1.77
N LEU A 58 -8.64 11.95 1.60
CA LEU A 58 -7.69 11.65 0.55
C LEU A 58 -6.45 11.02 1.17
N HIS A 59 -6.01 9.92 0.58
CA HIS A 59 -4.74 9.28 0.88
C HIS A 59 -3.93 9.16 -0.41
N LEU A 60 -2.66 9.55 -0.35
CA LEU A 60 -1.71 9.42 -1.43
C LEU A 60 -0.49 8.66 -0.89
N ASN A 61 0.15 7.87 -1.72
CA ASN A 61 1.43 7.26 -1.40
C ASN A 61 2.28 7.22 -2.66
N ALA A 62 3.53 7.63 -2.53
CA ALA A 62 4.53 7.44 -3.57
C ALA A 62 5.69 6.66 -2.99
N GLY A 63 6.20 5.66 -3.70
CA GLY A 63 7.33 4.91 -3.22
C GLY A 63 8.21 4.36 -4.32
N LEU A 64 9.40 3.96 -3.86
CA LEU A 64 10.50 3.49 -4.66
C LEU A 64 11.09 2.28 -3.96
N THR A 65 11.35 1.21 -4.70
CA THR A 65 12.13 0.07 -4.24
C THR A 65 13.35 -0.07 -5.13
N TYR A 66 14.53 -0.11 -4.53
CA TYR A 66 15.81 -0.32 -5.19
C TYR A 66 16.40 -1.63 -4.69
N LEU A 67 16.71 -2.53 -5.61
CA LEU A 67 17.27 -3.85 -5.34
C LEU A 67 18.58 -3.94 -6.14
N PRO A 68 19.74 -3.68 -5.52
CA PRO A 68 21.02 -3.75 -6.20
C PRO A 68 21.37 -5.20 -6.53
N GLU A 69 22.02 -5.44 -7.67
CA GLU A 69 22.54 -6.77 -8.05
C GLU A 69 21.52 -7.90 -7.88
N ALA A 70 20.25 -7.64 -8.23
CA ALA A 70 19.17 -8.60 -8.01
C ALA A 70 19.43 -9.90 -8.78
N ALA A 71 19.33 -11.03 -8.08
CA ALA A 71 19.64 -12.34 -8.66
C ALA A 71 18.74 -12.66 -9.88
N SER A 72 17.44 -12.31 -9.80
CA SER A 72 16.52 -12.51 -10.92
C SER A 72 16.91 -11.69 -12.16
N ALA A 73 17.61 -10.57 -11.98
CA ALA A 73 18.03 -9.66 -13.03
C ALA A 73 19.43 -9.97 -13.61
N ARG A 74 20.03 -11.10 -13.23
CA ARG A 74 21.43 -11.48 -13.51
C ARG A 74 22.41 -10.45 -12.95
N GLU A 75 22.31 -10.20 -11.64
CA GLU A 75 23.19 -9.29 -10.90
C GLU A 75 23.10 -7.85 -11.43
N ARG A 76 21.91 -7.44 -11.87
CA ARG A 76 21.64 -6.04 -12.25
C ARG A 76 20.71 -5.40 -11.24
N ASP A 77 20.84 -4.08 -11.16
CA ASP A 77 19.97 -3.28 -10.33
C ASP A 77 18.54 -3.30 -10.88
N LEU A 78 17.59 -3.49 -9.98
CA LEU A 78 16.17 -3.35 -10.24
C LEU A 78 15.62 -2.13 -9.53
N LEU A 79 14.86 -1.33 -10.27
CA LEU A 79 14.19 -0.16 -9.75
C LEU A 79 12.69 -0.30 -9.96
N HIS A 80 11.92 -0.17 -8.89
CA HIS A 80 10.46 -0.25 -8.93
C HIS A 80 9.86 1.01 -8.34
N TYR A 81 8.87 1.55 -9.03
CA TYR A 81 8.12 2.70 -8.56
C TYR A 81 6.68 2.28 -8.31
N HIS A 82 6.08 2.80 -7.26
CA HIS A 82 4.66 2.63 -7.01
C HIS A 82 4.02 3.92 -6.56
N LEU A 83 2.84 4.17 -7.10
CA LEU A 83 1.98 5.29 -6.74
C LEU A 83 0.63 4.73 -6.32
N GLY A 84 0.08 5.28 -5.25
CA GLY A 84 -1.24 4.96 -4.74
C GLY A 84 -2.02 6.25 -4.47
N ALA A 85 -3.28 6.27 -4.85
CA ALA A 85 -4.22 7.32 -4.49
C ALA A 85 -5.53 6.68 -4.05
N SER A 86 -6.11 7.16 -2.96
CA SER A 86 -7.37 6.65 -2.43
C SER A 86 -8.23 7.81 -1.97
N THR A 87 -9.47 7.83 -2.43
CA THR A 87 -10.49 8.78 -1.99
C THR A 87 -11.56 8.02 -1.25
N ILE A 88 -11.86 8.44 -0.02
CA ILE A 88 -12.84 7.81 0.86
C ILE A 88 -13.95 8.82 1.14
N LEU A 89 -15.20 8.41 0.92
CA LEU A 89 -16.41 9.12 1.30
C LEU A 89 -17.06 8.41 2.49
N ALA A 90 -17.05 9.06 3.65
CA ALA A 90 -17.81 8.62 4.83
C ALA A 90 -19.29 8.97 4.66
N ALA A 91 -20.03 8.12 3.94
CA ALA A 91 -21.45 8.30 3.69
C ALA A 91 -22.29 8.25 4.98
N THR A 92 -21.86 7.43 5.94
CA THR A 92 -22.36 7.43 7.32
C THR A 92 -21.18 7.25 8.28
N ARG A 93 -21.43 7.31 9.59
CA ARG A 93 -20.41 6.98 10.61
C ARG A 93 -19.83 5.57 10.46
N ASN A 94 -20.55 4.65 9.82
CA ASN A 94 -20.24 3.23 9.80
C ASN A 94 -20.07 2.69 8.37
N VAL A 95 -20.31 3.47 7.33
CA VAL A 95 -20.24 3.03 5.92
C VAL A 95 -19.44 4.05 5.13
N HIS A 96 -18.30 3.61 4.63
CA HIS A 96 -17.43 4.44 3.80
C HIS A 96 -17.29 3.81 2.43
N PHE A 97 -17.51 4.60 1.39
CA PHE A 97 -17.16 4.24 0.02
C PHE A 97 -15.73 4.67 -0.24
N LEU A 98 -14.99 3.88 -0.99
CA LEU A 98 -13.61 4.18 -1.36
C LEU A 98 -13.38 3.89 -2.83
N VAL A 99 -12.53 4.69 -3.45
CA VAL A 99 -11.96 4.41 -4.77
C VAL A 99 -10.46 4.50 -4.64
N GLU A 100 -9.78 3.40 -4.91
CA GLU A 100 -8.33 3.30 -4.85
C GLU A 100 -7.76 3.16 -6.25
N TRP A 101 -6.69 3.88 -6.55
CA TRP A 101 -5.90 3.71 -7.76
C TRP A 101 -4.48 3.35 -7.35
N ILE A 102 -3.91 2.36 -8.03
CA ILE A 102 -2.52 1.94 -7.85
C ILE A 102 -1.88 1.87 -9.21
N GLY A 103 -0.72 2.49 -9.35
CA GLY A 103 0.16 2.37 -10.51
C GLY A 103 1.53 1.87 -10.08
N VAL A 104 2.02 0.81 -10.71
CA VAL A 104 3.33 0.23 -10.44
C VAL A 104 4.14 0.13 -11.72
N TRP A 105 5.37 0.61 -11.66
CA TRP A 105 6.38 0.40 -12.68
C TRP A 105 7.36 -0.63 -12.15
N GLN A 106 7.40 -1.77 -12.81
CA GLN A 106 8.27 -2.88 -12.44
C GLN A 106 9.30 -3.13 -13.53
N GLU A 107 10.50 -3.42 -13.09
CA GLU A 107 11.58 -3.91 -13.93
C GLU A 107 11.67 -5.42 -13.71
N GLY A 108 11.60 -6.19 -14.78
CA GLY A 108 11.66 -7.65 -14.73
C GLY A 108 12.71 -8.21 -15.67
N PRO A 109 13.20 -9.44 -15.45
CA PRO A 109 14.12 -10.08 -16.36
C PRO A 109 13.47 -10.40 -17.71
N HIS A 110 14.09 -9.97 -18.82
CA HIS A 110 13.69 -10.36 -20.17
C HIS A 110 14.60 -11.48 -20.72
N PRO A 111 14.07 -12.45 -21.50
CA PRO A 111 14.86 -13.53 -22.10
C PRO A 111 16.07 -13.07 -22.94
N THR A 112 16.00 -11.87 -23.52
CA THR A 112 16.98 -11.33 -24.47
C THR A 112 18.02 -10.38 -23.85
N ARG A 113 18.41 -10.58 -22.58
CA ARG A 113 19.38 -9.74 -21.83
C ARG A 113 18.95 -8.29 -21.56
N ARG A 114 17.75 -7.84 -21.95
CA ARG A 114 17.21 -6.52 -21.58
C ARG A 114 16.40 -6.60 -20.28
N LEU A 115 16.22 -5.48 -19.58
CA LEU A 115 15.19 -5.39 -18.54
C LEU A 115 13.86 -5.10 -19.24
N ARG A 116 12.79 -5.77 -18.81
CA ARG A 116 11.42 -5.47 -19.24
C ARG A 116 10.87 -4.42 -18.27
N HIS A 117 10.45 -3.28 -18.80
CA HIS A 117 9.74 -2.27 -18.03
C HIS A 117 8.25 -2.49 -18.24
N GLU A 118 7.52 -2.75 -17.18
CA GLU A 118 6.07 -2.94 -17.21
C GLU A 118 5.39 -1.91 -16.34
N PHE A 119 4.32 -1.33 -16.87
CA PHE A 119 3.43 -0.47 -16.10
C PHE A 119 2.09 -1.20 -15.91
N ALA A 120 1.82 -1.59 -14.66
CA ALA A 120 0.53 -2.11 -14.25
C ALA A 120 -0.23 -1.02 -13.50
N ALA A 121 -1.46 -0.73 -13.91
CA ALA A 121 -2.34 0.14 -13.14
C ALA A 121 -3.69 -0.52 -12.93
N LEU A 122 -4.28 -0.27 -11.77
CA LEU A 122 -5.61 -0.74 -11.40
C LEU A 122 -6.38 0.36 -10.68
N VAL A 123 -7.70 0.28 -10.78
CA VAL A 123 -8.63 1.05 -9.94
C VAL A 123 -9.51 0.06 -9.18
N SER A 124 -9.78 0.33 -7.91
CA SER A 124 -10.55 -0.53 -7.02
C SER A 124 -11.60 0.31 -6.32
N PRO A 125 -12.83 0.40 -6.86
CA PRO A 125 -13.98 0.81 -6.06
C PRO A 125 -14.23 -0.19 -4.94
N GLY A 126 -14.63 0.30 -3.79
CA GLY A 126 -14.92 -0.52 -2.63
C GLY A 126 -15.84 0.15 -1.63
N VAL A 127 -16.26 -0.66 -0.68
CA VAL A 127 -17.04 -0.24 0.48
C VAL A 127 -16.43 -0.90 1.71
N ARG A 128 -16.34 -0.13 2.79
CA ARG A 128 -16.04 -0.66 4.11
C ARG A 128 -17.12 -0.28 5.09
N THR A 129 -17.39 -1.15 6.03
CA THR A 129 -18.31 -0.90 7.11
C THR A 129 -17.75 -1.39 8.44
N ALA A 130 -18.12 -0.70 9.51
CA ALA A 130 -17.65 -0.97 10.85
C ALA A 130 -18.83 -1.10 11.81
N TRP A 131 -18.76 -2.06 12.72
CA TRP A 131 -19.74 -2.26 13.79
C TRP A 131 -19.03 -2.44 15.12
N SER A 132 -19.51 -1.73 16.14
CA SER A 132 -19.05 -1.93 17.52
C SER A 132 -19.57 -3.26 18.05
N VAL A 133 -18.68 -4.05 18.65
CA VAL A 133 -18.98 -5.34 19.29
C VAL A 133 -18.67 -5.19 20.77
N GLY A 134 -19.71 -4.96 21.59
CA GLY A 134 -19.55 -4.58 22.99
C GLY A 134 -18.94 -3.18 23.15
N ASP A 135 -18.35 -2.92 24.32
CA ASP A 135 -17.88 -1.58 24.70
C ASP A 135 -16.46 -1.26 24.21
N SER A 136 -15.67 -2.26 23.79
CA SER A 136 -14.23 -2.09 23.53
C SER A 136 -13.74 -2.72 22.23
N ALA A 137 -14.62 -3.24 21.39
CA ALA A 137 -14.22 -3.86 20.12
C ALA A 137 -15.02 -3.35 18.93
N GLN A 138 -14.39 -3.41 17.76
CA GLN A 138 -14.96 -3.03 16.49
C GLN A 138 -14.63 -4.10 15.44
N LEU A 139 -15.65 -4.54 14.72
CA LEU A 139 -15.51 -5.40 13.55
C LEU A 139 -15.60 -4.52 12.30
N VAL A 140 -14.61 -4.61 11.43
CA VAL A 140 -14.57 -3.89 10.14
C VAL A 140 -14.60 -4.91 9.01
N LEU A 141 -15.56 -4.77 8.10
CA LEU A 141 -15.66 -5.55 6.87
C LEU A 141 -15.45 -4.62 5.68
N GLY A 142 -14.60 -5.03 4.74
CA GLY A 142 -14.32 -4.35 3.50
C GLY A 142 -14.52 -5.26 2.29
N LEU A 143 -15.06 -4.70 1.22
CA LEU A 143 -15.15 -5.31 -0.10
C LEU A 143 -14.59 -4.32 -1.13
N GLY A 144 -13.67 -4.78 -1.98
CA GLY A 144 -13.12 -4.05 -3.10
C GLY A 144 -13.21 -4.85 -4.39
N VAL A 145 -13.35 -4.16 -5.52
CA VAL A 145 -13.39 -4.75 -6.86
C VAL A 145 -12.26 -4.14 -7.68
N PRO A 146 -11.02 -4.65 -7.57
CA PRO A 146 -9.91 -4.18 -8.39
C PRO A 146 -10.17 -4.49 -9.86
N ILE A 147 -9.95 -3.50 -10.72
CA ILE A 147 -10.14 -3.53 -12.17
C ILE A 147 -8.84 -3.07 -12.82
N GLY A 148 -8.27 -3.87 -13.70
CA GLY A 148 -7.05 -3.54 -14.44
C GLY A 148 -7.29 -2.44 -15.47
N LEU A 149 -6.38 -1.47 -15.51
CA LEU A 149 -6.40 -0.37 -16.48
C LEU A 149 -5.34 -0.54 -17.58
N THR A 150 -4.42 -1.49 -17.43
CA THR A 150 -3.37 -1.79 -18.41
C THR A 150 -3.27 -3.29 -18.65
N ARG A 151 -2.63 -3.69 -19.75
CA ARG A 151 -2.43 -5.11 -20.11
C ARG A 151 -1.58 -5.90 -19.12
N SER A 152 -0.78 -5.21 -18.31
CA SER A 152 0.06 -5.82 -17.26
C SER A 152 -0.67 -5.94 -15.93
N ALA A 153 -1.94 -5.47 -15.82
CA ALA A 153 -2.77 -5.63 -14.64
C ALA A 153 -3.84 -6.72 -14.87
N PRO A 154 -4.31 -7.41 -13.80
CA PRO A 154 -5.44 -8.34 -13.90
C PRO A 154 -6.72 -7.64 -14.34
N ASP A 155 -7.55 -8.28 -15.18
CA ASP A 155 -8.76 -7.66 -15.73
C ASP A 155 -9.75 -7.23 -14.64
N VAL A 156 -10.11 -8.15 -13.75
CA VAL A 156 -11.00 -7.88 -12.60
C VAL A 156 -10.72 -8.87 -11.47
N GLY A 157 -10.92 -8.43 -10.23
CA GLY A 157 -10.84 -9.27 -9.05
C GLY A 157 -11.84 -8.87 -7.97
N VAL A 158 -11.83 -9.63 -6.87
CA VAL A 158 -12.60 -9.32 -5.66
C VAL A 158 -11.66 -9.43 -4.47
N PHE A 159 -11.65 -8.39 -3.64
CA PHE A 159 -10.88 -8.33 -2.42
C PHE A 159 -11.81 -8.21 -1.22
N LEU A 160 -11.74 -9.17 -0.30
CA LEU A 160 -12.48 -9.16 0.96
C LEU A 160 -11.51 -8.97 2.11
N TYR A 161 -11.83 -8.04 2.99
CA TYR A 161 -11.04 -7.72 4.18
C TYR A 161 -11.92 -7.78 5.42
N LEU A 162 -11.45 -8.45 6.46
CA LEU A 162 -12.10 -8.47 7.76
C LEU A 162 -11.06 -8.17 8.83
N SER A 163 -11.34 -7.16 9.65
CA SER A 163 -10.51 -6.73 10.78
C SER A 163 -11.31 -6.77 12.05
N PHE A 164 -10.68 -7.25 13.13
CA PHE A 164 -11.19 -7.12 14.48
C PHE A 164 -10.23 -6.23 15.25
N GLU A 165 -10.73 -5.07 15.68
CA GLU A 165 -9.97 -4.07 16.42
C GLU A 165 -10.47 -4.03 17.86
N HIS A 166 -9.57 -4.12 18.82
CA HIS A 166 -9.89 -4.04 20.24
C HIS A 166 -9.13 -2.86 20.86
N GLU A 167 -9.81 -2.02 21.62
CA GLU A 167 -9.16 -0.94 22.37
C GLU A 167 -8.31 -1.52 23.49
N SER A 168 -6.98 -1.43 23.35
CA SER A 168 -6.08 -1.67 24.47
C SER A 168 -6.06 -0.43 25.35
N ARG A 169 -6.89 -0.39 26.39
CA ARG A 169 -6.88 0.67 27.41
C ARG A 169 -5.46 0.81 27.98
N LYS A 170 -4.74 1.86 27.58
CA LYS A 170 -3.47 2.23 28.21
C LYS A 170 -3.81 2.88 29.54
N ASN A 171 -3.72 2.13 30.64
CA ASN A 171 -3.70 2.71 31.98
C ASN A 171 -2.57 3.75 32.02
N ARG A 172 -2.93 5.03 32.11
CA ARG A 172 -2.02 6.05 32.63
C ARG A 172 -2.16 5.98 34.15
N SER A 173 -1.14 5.42 34.81
CA SER A 173 -0.88 5.64 36.25
C SER A 173 -0.26 7.00 36.45
#